data_AF-A0A392PHL4-F1
#
_entry.id   AF-A0A392PHL4-F1
#
_cell.length_a   1.000
_cell.length_b   1.000
_cell.length_c   1.000
_cell.angle_alpha   90.00
_cell.angle_beta   90.00
_cell.angle_gamma   90.00
#
_symmetry.space_group_name_H-M   'P 1'
#
loop_
_entity.id
_entity.type
_entity.pdbx_description
1 polymer ?
#
loop_
_entity_poly.entity_id
_entity_poly.type
_entity_poly.pdbx_seq_one_letter_code
_entity_poly.pdbx_strand_id
1 'polypeptide(L)'
;NRYLVVGVDYFTKWVEAEPLFEITSFRVLRFFKRDILCRFGIPQAVVTDNGTQFMDRKFQAFLAAINTNQHFTSVEHPQTNGQAEAANMVILRGLKRRLDENKEKWVEELQSVLWAYRTTPHSTTGETPFRLVYGTKAVIPVEIGEPSRRTE
;
A
#
# COMPACT_ATOMS: atom_id res chain seq x y z
N ASN A 1 -2.55 11.61 -13.57
CA ASN A 1 -2.38 11.49 -12.10
C ASN A 1 -1.02 12.04 -11.72
N ARG A 2 -0.92 12.80 -10.63
CA ARG A 2 0.32 13.46 -10.18
C ARG A 2 0.82 12.96 -8.82
N TYR A 3 -0.05 12.32 -8.06
CA TYR A 3 0.22 11.86 -6.70
C TYR A 3 -0.09 10.38 -6.56
N LEU A 4 0.41 9.77 -5.49
CA LEU A 4 0.14 8.39 -5.12
C LEU A 4 -0.30 8.38 -3.66
N VAL A 5 -1.49 7.85 -3.37
CA VAL A 5 -1.85 7.49 -1.99
C VAL A 5 -1.39 6.06 -1.76
N VAL A 6 -0.77 5.80 -0.61
CA VAL A 6 -0.23 4.50 -0.25
C VAL A 6 -0.73 4.14 1.15
N GLY A 7 -1.30 2.95 1.29
CA GLY A 7 -1.65 2.33 2.57
C GLY A 7 -0.80 1.08 2.75
N VAL A 8 -0.18 0.93 3.92
CA VAL A 8 0.66 -0.22 4.25
C VAL A 8 0.09 -0.93 5.46
N ASP A 9 -0.23 -2.21 5.33
CA ASP A 9 -0.54 -3.05 6.47
C ASP A 9 0.75 -3.36 7.24
N TYR A 10 0.73 -3.03 8.54
CA TYR A 10 1.93 -3.10 9.36
C TYR A 10 2.46 -4.53 9.55
N PHE A 11 1.58 -5.54 9.59
CA PHE A 11 1.98 -6.91 9.90
C PHE A 11 2.40 -7.68 8.66
N THR A 12 1.52 -7.74 7.68
CA THR A 12 1.72 -8.48 6.44
C THR A 12 2.65 -7.76 5.47
N LYS A 13 2.94 -6.48 5.73
CA LYS A 13 3.63 -5.58 4.80
C LYS A 13 2.86 -5.38 3.50
N TRP A 14 1.58 -5.72 3.45
CA TRP A 14 0.78 -5.54 2.25
C TRP A 14 0.64 -4.06 1.91
N VAL A 15 0.83 -3.72 0.64
CA VAL A 15 0.74 -2.35 0.15
C VAL A 15 -0.47 -2.21 -0.75
N GLU A 16 -1.33 -1.25 -0.46
CA GLU A 16 -2.29 -0.68 -1.40
C GLU A 16 -1.80 0.67 -1.89
N ALA A 17 -1.93 0.93 -3.20
CA ALA A 17 -1.60 2.24 -3.75
C ALA A 17 -2.54 2.62 -4.90
N GLU A 18 -2.99 3.88 -4.91
CA GLU A 18 -3.85 4.44 -5.95
C GLU A 18 -3.27 5.76 -6.48
N PRO A 19 -3.18 5.93 -7.81
CA PRO A 19 -2.75 7.18 -8.39
C PRO A 19 -3.86 8.23 -8.26
N LEU A 20 -3.52 9.41 -7.72
CA LEU A 20 -4.44 10.53 -7.54
C LEU A 20 -4.09 11.69 -8.48
N PHE A 21 -5.12 12.33 -9.02
CA PHE A 21 -4.97 13.60 -9.75
C PHE A 21 -4.74 14.77 -8.79
N GLU A 22 -5.38 14.73 -7.62
CA GLU A 22 -5.33 15.75 -6.57
C GLU A 22 -5.39 15.06 -5.21
N ILE A 23 -4.70 15.62 -4.20
CA ILE A 23 -4.74 15.13 -2.83
C ILE A 23 -5.89 15.81 -2.10
N THR A 24 -7.01 15.11 -1.93
CA THR A 24 -8.16 15.60 -1.16
C THR A 24 -8.65 14.55 -0.17
N SER A 25 -9.21 14.99 0.95
CA SER A 25 -9.73 14.11 2.00
C SER A 25 -10.85 13.18 1.48
N PHE A 26 -11.65 13.65 0.52
CA PHE A 26 -12.65 12.82 -0.16
C PHE A 26 -12.01 11.64 -0.91
N ARG A 27 -10.92 11.90 -1.65
CA ARG A 27 -10.20 10.85 -2.40
C ARG A 27 -9.50 9.87 -1.45
N VAL A 28 -8.90 10.37 -0.37
CA VAL A 28 -8.29 9.52 0.68
C VAL A 28 -9.35 8.65 1.36
N LEU A 29 -10.51 9.22 1.73
CA LEU A 29 -11.60 8.47 2.34
C LEU A 29 -12.15 7.39 1.38
N ARG A 30 -12.26 7.70 0.08
CA ARG A 30 -12.67 6.74 -0.95
C ARG A 30 -11.67 5.58 -1.04
N PHE A 31 -10.38 5.89 -1.14
CA PHE A 31 -9.29 4.91 -1.14
C PHE A 31 -9.36 4.02 0.12
N PHE A 32 -9.45 4.64 1.30
CA PHE A 32 -9.51 3.90 2.56
C PHE A 32 -10.71 2.93 2.61
N LYS A 33 -11.90 3.40 2.23
CA LYS A 33 -13.10 2.55 2.21
C LYS A 33 -12.96 1.39 1.22
N ARG A 34 -12.53 1.69 -0.01
CA ARG A 34 -12.48 0.70 -1.09
C ARG A 34 -11.38 -0.32 -0.90
N ASP A 35 -10.17 0.13 -0.61
CA ASP A 35 -8.96 -0.70 -0.72
C ASP A 35 -8.46 -1.21 0.62
N ILE A 36 -8.82 -0.55 1.73
CA ILE A 36 -8.44 -0.97 3.07
C ILE A 36 -9.63 -1.65 3.75
N LEU A 37 -10.71 -0.90 4.01
CA LEU A 37 -11.85 -1.39 4.78
C LEU A 37 -12.54 -2.59 4.10
N CYS A 38 -12.92 -2.47 2.83
CA CYS A 38 -13.61 -3.56 2.12
C CYS A 38 -12.71 -4.78 1.85
N ARG A 39 -11.39 -4.65 1.97
CA ARG A 39 -10.44 -5.74 1.67
C ARG A 39 -9.94 -6.45 2.92
N PHE A 40 -9.66 -5.71 3.99
CA PHE A 40 -9.03 -6.23 5.21
C PHE A 40 -9.93 -6.11 6.44
N GLY A 41 -11.04 -5.38 6.35
CA GLY A 41 -11.91 -5.08 7.48
C GLY A 41 -11.49 -3.80 8.22
N ILE A 42 -12.06 -3.61 9.41
CA ILE A 42 -11.85 -2.40 10.22
C ILE A 42 -10.48 -2.49 10.90
N PRO A 43 -9.53 -1.58 10.60
CA PRO A 43 -8.26 -1.57 11.31
C PRO A 43 -8.45 -1.02 12.72
N GLN A 44 -7.66 -1.54 13.67
CA GLN A 44 -7.63 -1.01 15.03
C GLN A 44 -7.09 0.43 15.06
N ALA A 45 -6.07 0.70 14.25
CA ALA A 45 -5.43 2.01 14.20
C ALA A 45 -4.92 2.34 12.79
N VAL A 46 -4.85 3.64 12.50
CA VAL A 46 -4.25 4.18 11.27
C VAL A 46 -3.22 5.22 11.67
N VAL A 47 -2.01 5.07 11.15
CA VAL A 47 -0.93 6.05 11.32
C VAL A 47 -0.87 6.91 10.06
N THR A 48 -0.96 8.23 10.20
CA THR A 48 -0.86 9.18 9.09
C THR A 48 0.15 10.27 9.38
N ASP A 49 0.70 10.88 8.33
CA ASP A 49 1.43 12.14 8.48
C ASP A 49 0.48 13.31 8.82
N ASN A 50 1.05 14.49 9.07
CA ASN A 50 0.30 15.72 9.35
C ASN A 50 -0.25 16.39 8.07
N GLY A 51 -0.43 15.63 6.98
CA GLY A 51 -1.06 16.12 5.77
C GLY A 51 -2.49 16.59 6.03
N THR A 52 -2.87 17.72 5.45
CA THR A 52 -4.19 18.34 5.65
C THR A 52 -5.34 17.43 5.24
N GLN A 53 -5.12 16.53 4.28
CA GLN A 53 -6.08 15.51 3.86
C GLN A 53 -6.43 14.50 4.96
N PHE A 54 -5.52 14.25 5.91
CA PHE A 54 -5.72 13.32 7.04
C PHE A 54 -6.21 14.04 8.30
N MET A 55 -6.04 15.36 8.37
CA MET A 55 -6.59 16.22 9.44
C MET A 55 -8.04 16.64 9.19
N ASP A 56 -8.63 16.25 8.07
CA ASP A 56 -10.00 16.60 7.72
C ASP A 56 -11.03 15.98 8.69
N ARG A 57 -11.99 16.81 9.11
CA ARG A 57 -13.01 16.43 10.09
C ARG A 57 -13.88 15.26 9.63
N LYS A 58 -14.17 15.13 8.32
CA LYS A 58 -15.00 14.02 7.82
C LYS A 58 -14.22 12.71 7.86
N PHE A 59 -12.93 12.76 7.53
CA PHE A 59 -12.06 11.58 7.66
C PHE A 59 -11.95 11.14 9.12
N GLN A 60 -11.68 12.07 10.04
CA GLN A 60 -11.61 11.80 11.48
C GLN A 60 -12.92 11.26 12.05
N ALA A 61 -14.04 11.91 11.73
CA ALA A 61 -15.37 11.47 12.17
C ALA A 61 -15.71 10.07 11.65
N PHE A 62 -15.30 9.75 10.41
CA PHE A 62 -15.48 8.42 9.87
C PHE A 62 -14.67 7.36 10.63
N LEU A 63 -13.38 7.61 10.90
CA LEU A 63 -12.54 6.69 11.68
C LEU A 63 -13.10 6.47 13.09
N ALA A 64 -13.54 7.54 13.75
CA ALA A 64 -14.19 7.45 15.06
C ALA A 64 -15.48 6.61 15.01
N ALA A 65 -16.31 6.78 13.98
CA ALA A 65 -17.56 6.04 13.83
C ALA A 65 -17.36 4.52 13.66
N ILE A 66 -16.21 4.09 13.17
CA ILE A 66 -15.84 2.67 13.03
C ILE A 66 -14.91 2.18 14.16
N ASN A 67 -14.68 3.00 15.20
CA ASN A 67 -13.76 2.71 16.31
C ASN A 67 -12.31 2.45 15.88
N THR A 68 -11.84 3.14 14.84
CA THR A 68 -10.44 3.13 14.42
C THR A 68 -9.71 4.33 15.02
N ASN A 69 -8.61 4.07 15.73
CA ASN A 69 -7.78 5.12 16.31
C ASN A 69 -6.86 5.75 15.26
N GLN A 70 -6.88 7.07 15.11
CA GLN A 70 -5.91 7.77 14.26
C GLN A 70 -4.73 8.26 15.09
N HIS A 71 -3.52 7.93 14.65
CA HIS A 71 -2.27 8.45 15.20
C HIS A 71 -1.57 9.31 14.15
N PHE A 72 -1.20 10.52 14.55
CA PHE A 72 -0.38 11.39 13.71
C PHE A 72 1.10 11.19 14.00
N THR A 73 1.91 11.11 12.96
CA THR A 73 3.36 11.04 13.10
C THR A 73 3.86 12.41 13.55
N SER A 74 4.50 12.49 14.72
CA SER A 74 5.14 13.74 15.15
C SER A 74 6.33 14.08 14.26
N VAL A 75 6.63 15.37 14.08
CA VAL A 75 7.81 15.84 13.33
C VAL A 75 9.12 15.32 13.94
N GLU A 76 9.12 15.07 15.26
CA GLU A 76 10.28 14.61 16.02
C GLU A 76 10.46 13.07 16.04
N HIS A 77 9.44 12.32 15.61
CA HIS A 77 9.47 10.84 15.52
C HIS A 77 9.05 10.32 14.14
N PRO A 78 9.88 10.51 13.09
CA PRO A 78 9.68 9.93 11.76
C PRO A 78 9.59 8.39 11.78
N GLN A 79 10.15 7.75 12.81
CA GLN A 79 10.17 6.29 12.97
C GLN A 79 8.78 5.66 12.97
N THR A 80 7.76 6.36 13.47
CA THR A 80 6.37 5.88 13.46
C THR A 80 5.82 5.75 12.03
N ASN A 81 6.32 6.57 11.08
CA ASN A 81 5.98 6.50 9.67
C ASN A 81 6.95 5.65 8.83
N GLY A 82 8.01 5.11 9.44
CA GLY A 82 9.13 4.51 8.70
C GLY A 82 8.72 3.34 7.80
N GLN A 83 7.65 2.62 8.14
CA GLN A 83 7.07 1.56 7.29
C GLN A 83 6.51 2.11 5.98
N ALA A 84 5.70 3.17 6.06
CA ALA A 84 5.12 3.80 4.88
C ALA A 84 6.22 4.44 4.02
N GLU A 85 7.21 5.09 4.63
CA GLU A 85 8.36 5.66 3.92
C GLU A 85 9.20 4.59 3.21
N ALA A 86 9.48 3.48 3.89
CA ALA A 86 10.21 2.35 3.28
C ALA A 86 9.43 1.76 2.09
N ALA A 87 8.12 1.54 2.24
CA ALA A 87 7.27 1.06 1.16
C ALA A 87 7.26 2.04 -0.02
N ASN A 88 7.06 3.34 0.24
CA ASN A 88 7.10 4.40 -0.77
C ASN A 88 8.43 4.38 -1.53
N MET A 89 9.55 4.23 -0.83
CA MET A 89 10.88 4.15 -1.45
C MET A 89 11.06 2.94 -2.36
N VAL A 90 10.48 1.79 -2.01
CA VAL A 90 10.52 0.59 -2.85
C VAL A 90 9.64 0.77 -4.09
N ILE A 91 8.41 1.28 -3.93
CA ILE A 91 7.47 1.53 -5.03
C ILE A 91 8.06 2.53 -6.02
N LEU A 92 8.59 3.67 -5.52
CA LEU A 92 9.21 4.70 -6.35
C LEU A 92 10.44 4.18 -7.10
N ARG A 93 11.27 3.33 -6.47
CA ARG A 93 12.40 2.68 -7.15
C ARG A 93 11.93 1.71 -8.23
N GLY A 94 10.92 0.91 -7.96
CA GLY A 94 10.32 -0.02 -8.93
C GLY A 94 9.76 0.72 -10.14
N LEU A 95 9.00 1.80 -9.90
CA LEU A 95 8.48 2.67 -10.96
C LEU A 95 9.61 3.29 -11.78
N LYS A 96 10.62 3.90 -11.13
CA LYS A 96 11.78 4.49 -11.83
C LYS A 96 12.48 3.50 -12.76
N ARG A 97 12.63 2.25 -12.32
CA ARG A 97 13.30 1.20 -13.11
C ARG A 97 12.45 0.72 -14.30
N ARG A 98 11.12 0.80 -14.20
CA ARG A 98 10.19 0.36 -15.25
C ARG A 98 9.91 1.42 -16.30
N LEU A 99 10.14 2.69 -15.97
CA LEU A 99 9.61 3.81 -16.75
C LEU A 99 10.51 4.35 -17.87
N ASP A 100 11.77 3.90 -18.00
CA ASP A 100 12.75 4.36 -19.01
C ASP A 100 12.52 5.82 -19.48
N GLU A 101 12.58 6.10 -20.79
CA GLU A 101 12.39 7.45 -21.33
C GLU A 101 10.92 7.91 -21.35
N ASN A 102 9.95 7.03 -21.05
CA ASN A 102 8.51 7.32 -21.19
C ASN A 102 7.77 7.32 -19.84
N LYS A 103 7.94 8.45 -19.12
CA LYS A 103 7.36 8.70 -17.80
C LYS A 103 5.82 8.71 -17.76
N GLU A 104 5.14 8.72 -18.90
CA GLU A 104 3.68 8.84 -18.96
C GLU A 104 2.93 7.54 -18.61
N LYS A 105 3.61 6.38 -18.70
CA LYS A 105 3.00 5.05 -18.44
C LYS A 105 3.05 4.59 -16.99
N TRP A 106 3.42 5.47 -16.05
CA TRP A 106 3.64 5.07 -14.65
C TRP A 106 2.40 4.48 -13.96
N VAL A 107 1.20 4.90 -14.38
CA VAL A 107 -0.06 4.37 -13.86
C VAL A 107 -0.26 2.91 -14.26
N GLU A 108 0.13 2.54 -15.48
CA GLU A 108 0.07 1.16 -15.99
C GLU A 108 1.08 0.28 -15.25
N GLU A 109 2.30 0.79 -15.06
CA GLU A 109 3.38 0.06 -14.39
C GLU A 109 3.19 -0.08 -12.86
N LEU A 110 2.36 0.76 -12.25
CA LEU A 110 2.12 0.70 -10.80
C LEU A 110 1.61 -0.69 -10.37
N GLN A 111 0.72 -1.31 -11.13
CA GLN A 111 0.19 -2.64 -10.79
C GLN A 111 1.28 -3.71 -10.90
N SER A 112 2.15 -3.62 -11.92
CA SER A 112 3.31 -4.50 -12.07
C SER A 112 4.29 -4.38 -10.90
N VAL A 113 4.54 -3.16 -10.42
CA VAL A 113 5.41 -2.89 -9.26
C VAL A 113 4.78 -3.43 -7.97
N LEU A 114 3.48 -3.19 -7.76
CA LEU A 114 2.76 -3.72 -6.59
C LEU A 114 2.72 -5.25 -6.59
N TRP A 115 2.51 -5.88 -7.74
CA TRP A 115 2.56 -7.34 -7.88
C TRP A 115 3.92 -7.89 -7.49
N ALA A 116 4.99 -7.32 -8.03
CA ALA A 116 6.36 -7.72 -7.69
C ALA A 116 6.64 -7.55 -6.19
N TYR A 117 6.19 -6.44 -5.60
CA TYR A 117 6.33 -6.19 -4.16
C TYR A 117 5.61 -7.27 -3.34
N ARG A 118 4.34 -7.55 -3.66
CA ARG A 118 3.48 -8.50 -2.91
C ARG A 118 3.96 -9.95 -3.02
N THR A 119 4.71 -10.29 -4.08
CA THR A 119 5.19 -11.66 -4.34
C THR A 119 6.67 -11.87 -4.04
N THR A 120 7.40 -10.83 -3.63
CA THR A 120 8.80 -10.94 -3.19
C THR A 120 8.88 -11.07 -1.67
N PRO A 121 9.71 -11.98 -1.11
CA PRO A 121 9.88 -12.08 0.34
C PRO A 121 10.34 -10.74 0.94
N HIS A 122 9.66 -10.28 1.99
CA HIS A 122 10.02 -9.05 2.68
C HIS A 122 11.13 -9.33 3.69
N SER A 123 12.17 -8.49 3.73
CA SER A 123 13.37 -8.75 4.56
C SER A 123 13.08 -8.89 6.05
N THR A 124 12.05 -8.21 6.57
CA THR A 124 11.70 -8.26 8.00
C THR A 124 10.83 -9.46 8.38
N THR A 125 10.07 -10.04 7.45
CA THR A 125 9.16 -11.16 7.73
C THR A 125 9.69 -12.49 7.21
N GLY A 126 10.63 -12.47 6.26
CA GLY A 126 11.11 -13.67 5.56
C GLY A 126 10.08 -14.29 4.61
N GLU A 127 8.88 -13.72 4.52
CA GLU A 127 7.73 -14.23 3.76
C GLU A 127 7.19 -13.17 2.81
N THR A 128 6.46 -13.59 1.77
CA THR A 128 5.84 -12.66 0.84
C THR A 128 4.59 -12.01 1.47
N PRO A 129 4.33 -10.71 1.23
CA PRO A 129 3.09 -10.08 1.70
C PRO A 129 1.84 -10.84 1.26
N PHE A 130 1.84 -11.38 0.04
CA PHE A 130 0.74 -12.20 -0.47
C PHE A 130 0.47 -13.44 0.39
N ARG A 131 1.52 -14.16 0.81
CA ARG A 131 1.36 -15.33 1.68
C ARG A 131 0.82 -14.95 3.04
N LEU A 132 1.26 -13.82 3.60
CA LEU A 132 0.81 -13.36 4.91
C LEU A 132 -0.67 -12.93 4.89
N VAL A 133 -1.16 -12.37 3.78
CA VAL A 133 -2.57 -12.00 3.61
C VAL A 133 -3.46 -13.19 3.29
N TYR A 134 -3.07 -14.04 2.33
CA TYR A 134 -3.95 -15.08 1.78
C TYR A 134 -3.65 -16.49 2.29
N GLY A 135 -2.64 -16.67 3.14
CA GLY A 135 -2.23 -17.95 3.70
C GLY A 135 -1.50 -18.89 2.73
N THR A 136 -1.40 -18.53 1.45
CA THR A 136 -0.72 -19.33 0.41
C THR A 136 0.20 -18.47 -0.45
N LYS A 137 1.20 -19.10 -1.07
CA LYS A 137 2.09 -18.40 -2.01
C LYS A 137 1.32 -18.10 -3.31
N ALA A 138 1.53 -16.92 -3.87
CA ALA A 138 1.09 -16.64 -5.23
C ALA A 138 1.84 -17.55 -6.22
N VAL A 139 1.15 -17.98 -7.27
CA VAL A 139 1.81 -18.55 -8.44
C VAL A 139 2.45 -17.40 -9.22
N ILE A 140 3.76 -17.42 -9.33
CA ILE A 140 4.54 -16.40 -10.05
C ILE A 140 4.93 -16.90 -11.44
N PRO A 141 5.23 -16.01 -12.42
CA PRO A 141 5.49 -16.41 -13.80
C PRO A 141 6.56 -17.50 -13.99
N VAL A 142 7.58 -17.56 -13.12
CA VAL A 142 8.60 -18.62 -13.17
C VAL A 142 8.02 -20.01 -12.89
N GLU A 143 6.97 -20.12 -12.07
CA GLU A 143 6.27 -21.38 -11.78
C GLU A 143 5.37 -21.82 -12.94
N ILE A 144 5.03 -20.95 -13.90
CA ILE A 144 4.24 -21.33 -15.09
C ILE A 144 5.11 -22.09 -16.10
N GLY A 145 6.42 -21.79 -16.13
CA GLY A 145 7.37 -22.48 -17.00
C GLY A 145 7.77 -23.87 -16.52
N GLU A 146 7.48 -24.21 -15.26
CA GLU A 146 7.80 -25.49 -14.65
C GLU A 146 6.52 -26.19 -14.17
N PRO A 147 6.23 -27.43 -14.62
CA PRO A 147 5.07 -28.17 -14.14
C PRO A 147 5.13 -28.34 -12.63
N SER A 148 4.09 -27.89 -11.93
CA SER A 148 3.96 -28.06 -10.49
C SER A 148 2.52 -28.41 -10.15
N ARG A 149 2.27 -29.05 -9.01
CA ARG A 149 0.90 -29.32 -8.50
C ARG A 149 0.03 -28.07 -8.33
N ARG A 150 0.61 -26.87 -8.45
CA ARG A 150 -0.10 -25.58 -8.39
C ARG A 150 -0.46 -25.03 -9.76
N THR A 151 0.18 -25.53 -10.81
CA THR A 151 0.01 -25.10 -12.22
C THR A 151 -0.57 -26.20 -13.11
N GLU A 152 -0.86 -27.39 -12.55
CA GLU A 152 -1.63 -28.49 -13.12
C GLU A 152 -3.15 -28.32 -12.97
#